data_AF-A0A0D2RPJ5-F1
#
_entry.id   AF-A0A0D2RPJ5-F1
#
_cell.length_a   1.000
_cell.length_b   1.000
_cell.length_c   1.000
_cell.angle_alpha   90.00
_cell.angle_beta   90.00
_cell.angle_gamma   90.00
#
_symmetry.space_group_name_H-M   'P 1'
#
loop_
_entity.id
_entity.type
_entity.pdbx_description
1 polymer ?
#
loop_
_entity_poly.entity_id
_entity_poly.type
_entity_poly.pdbx_seq_one_letter_code
_entity_poly.pdbx_strand_id
1 'polypeptide(L)'
;MELNVDEVIERYVGSFGLPQLLQVMLVSFAWVFDSQNTLVTIFTDAQPSGWRCKTSVDPSLSSSWCMNNTASSGGSNKRQSAGHVCGLAAGSWEWIGGNSASTIAEWYLICHRKFLAAIPTSLFIIGSIIGCAFYGRLTDVWLVRKKTLLLACILTSTTTFLTSLAPNIWAYCLLRFANGFAHSRNEICCLVLSTEVVGRKWQGQVGQYSFFFFTVGFLSLPFIAYHTRTYLRYFYRIISLPPLVYVFLLVPLVLESPRWLLVRGKNKEALEVLQKFARWNGKKMPDNIVLIIPSQATTGASIVYIQMIYLIRHCLVKQLN
;
A
#
# COMPACT_ATOMS: atom_id res chain seq x y z
N MET A 1 -17.76 11.44 -37.63
CA MET A 1 -16.81 10.32 -37.86
C MET A 1 -16.82 9.47 -36.61
N GLU A 2 -17.07 8.19 -36.77
CA GLU A 2 -17.27 7.24 -35.69
C GLU A 2 -15.95 6.53 -35.39
N LEU A 3 -15.38 6.75 -34.20
CA LEU A 3 -14.03 6.28 -33.85
C LEU A 3 -14.02 5.69 -32.43
N ASN A 4 -13.24 4.63 -32.23
CA ASN A 4 -12.98 4.07 -30.89
C ASN A 4 -11.95 4.94 -30.14
N VAL A 5 -11.99 4.94 -28.81
CA VAL A 5 -11.06 5.70 -27.96
C VAL A 5 -9.60 5.42 -28.31
N ASP A 6 -9.28 4.15 -28.53
CA ASP A 6 -7.91 3.72 -28.82
C ASP A 6 -7.41 4.29 -30.13
N GLU A 7 -8.31 4.36 -31.12
CA GLU A 7 -8.01 4.94 -32.42
C GLU A 7 -7.87 6.46 -32.31
N VAL A 8 -8.68 7.11 -31.48
CA VAL A 8 -8.54 8.55 -31.21
C VAL A 8 -7.22 8.86 -30.51
N ILE A 9 -6.84 8.07 -29.51
CA ILE A 9 -5.56 8.22 -28.80
C ILE A 9 -4.39 8.04 -29.76
N GLU A 10 -4.39 6.98 -30.55
CA GLU A 10 -3.28 6.69 -31.47
C GLU A 10 -3.18 7.70 -32.61
N ARG A 11 -4.31 8.12 -33.19
CA ARG A 11 -4.37 8.93 -34.41
C ARG A 11 -4.31 10.44 -34.13
N TYR A 12 -4.95 10.92 -33.06
CA TYR A 12 -5.10 12.35 -32.80
C TYR A 12 -4.41 12.86 -31.53
N VAL A 13 -4.27 12.04 -30.48
CA VAL A 13 -3.60 12.45 -29.24
C VAL A 13 -2.10 12.16 -29.28
N GLY A 14 -1.69 11.03 -29.88
CA GLY A 14 -0.36 10.45 -29.75
C GLY A 14 -0.35 9.33 -28.71
N SER A 15 0.37 8.25 -29.01
CA SER A 15 0.37 7.04 -28.19
C SER A 15 1.12 7.20 -26.85
N PHE A 16 2.07 8.14 -26.77
CA PHE A 16 2.88 8.41 -25.58
C PHE A 16 3.56 9.80 -25.62
N GLY A 17 2.86 10.85 -25.18
CA GLY A 17 3.38 12.21 -25.02
C GLY A 17 3.84 12.50 -23.59
N LEU A 18 4.64 13.56 -23.40
CA LEU A 18 5.13 14.01 -22.09
C LEU A 18 4.01 14.21 -21.04
N PRO A 19 2.84 14.80 -21.36
CA PRO A 19 1.74 14.95 -20.41
C PRO A 19 1.11 13.62 -20.00
N GLN A 20 1.02 12.65 -20.91
CA GLN A 20 0.54 11.29 -20.59
C GLN A 20 1.53 10.59 -19.68
N LEU A 21 2.84 10.69 -19.97
CA LEU A 21 3.90 10.17 -19.11
C LEU A 21 3.86 10.82 -17.72
N LEU A 22 3.69 12.14 -17.63
CA LEU A 22 3.60 12.84 -16.35
C LEU A 22 2.39 12.36 -15.54
N GLN A 23 1.23 12.20 -16.16
CA GLN A 23 0.05 11.65 -15.49
C GLN A 23 0.28 10.20 -15.03
N VAL A 24 0.91 9.36 -15.85
CA VAL A 24 1.29 7.99 -15.47
C VAL A 24 2.18 8.02 -14.23
N MET A 25 3.26 8.82 -14.24
CA MET A 25 4.19 8.93 -13.12
C MET A 25 3.49 9.44 -11.86
N LEU A 26 2.59 10.41 -12.00
CA LEU A 26 1.81 10.97 -10.90
C LEU A 26 0.92 9.92 -10.24
N VAL A 27 0.17 9.16 -11.04
CA VAL A 27 -0.73 8.11 -10.54
C VAL A 27 0.05 6.93 -9.98
N SER A 28 1.17 6.56 -10.61
CA SER A 28 2.04 5.48 -10.15
C SER A 28 2.76 5.84 -8.83
N PHE A 29 2.97 7.11 -8.52
CA PHE A 29 3.54 7.53 -7.23
C PHE A 29 2.71 7.07 -6.02
N ALA A 30 1.40 6.88 -6.18
CA ALA A 30 0.55 6.33 -5.12
C ALA A 30 0.97 4.91 -4.68
N TRP A 31 1.64 4.14 -5.54
CA TRP A 31 2.16 2.81 -5.22
C TRP A 31 3.28 2.83 -4.18
N VAL A 32 3.95 3.98 -3.99
CA VAL A 32 4.94 4.15 -2.92
C VAL A 32 4.24 3.99 -1.56
N PHE A 33 3.12 4.67 -1.36
CA PHE A 33 2.36 4.64 -0.11
C PHE A 33 1.70 3.30 0.14
N ASP A 34 1.29 2.67 -0.95
CA ASP A 34 0.73 1.33 -0.99
C ASP A 34 1.69 0.30 -0.39
N SER A 35 2.91 0.30 -0.92
CA SER A 35 4.00 -0.54 -0.43
C SER A 35 4.32 -0.25 1.04
N GLN A 36 4.39 1.04 1.40
CA GLN A 36 4.67 1.43 2.78
C GLN A 36 3.63 0.91 3.76
N ASN A 37 2.33 1.09 3.51
CA ASN A 37 1.28 0.66 4.44
C ASN A 37 1.16 -0.87 4.53
N THR A 38 1.35 -1.57 3.41
CA THR A 38 1.30 -3.04 3.35
C THR A 38 2.46 -3.67 4.11
N LEU A 39 3.68 -3.12 3.98
CA LEU A 39 4.91 -3.76 4.47
C LEU A 39 5.41 -3.18 5.80
N VAL A 40 4.78 -2.14 6.34
CA VAL A 40 5.19 -1.53 7.63
C VAL A 40 5.18 -2.55 8.79
N THR A 41 4.29 -3.56 8.76
CA THR A 41 4.24 -4.64 9.79
C THR A 41 5.56 -5.39 9.93
N ILE A 42 6.29 -5.58 8.82
CA ILE A 42 7.55 -6.34 8.82
C ILE A 42 8.57 -5.70 9.77
N PHE A 43 8.59 -4.37 9.81
CA PHE A 43 9.49 -3.60 10.67
C PHE A 43 8.88 -3.36 12.05
N THR A 44 7.56 -3.16 12.13
CA THR A 44 6.92 -2.86 13.41
C THR A 44 6.83 -4.07 14.32
N ASP A 45 6.68 -5.25 13.73
CA ASP A 45 6.52 -6.51 14.42
C ASP A 45 7.86 -7.27 14.43
N ALA A 46 8.97 -6.57 14.16
CA ALA A 46 10.30 -7.12 14.28
C ALA A 46 10.60 -7.50 15.73
N GLN A 47 11.13 -8.71 15.93
CA GLN A 47 11.57 -9.16 17.24
C GLN A 47 12.79 -8.32 17.67
N PRO A 48 12.82 -7.79 18.92
CA PRO A 48 13.96 -7.04 19.42
C PRO A 48 15.24 -7.86 19.38
N SER A 49 16.40 -7.21 19.17
CA SER A 49 17.70 -7.88 18.99
C SER A 49 18.18 -8.68 20.21
N GLY A 50 17.59 -8.46 21.39
CA GLY A 50 17.88 -9.20 22.59
C GLY A 50 17.21 -8.59 23.83
N TRP A 51 17.44 -9.21 24.97
CA TRP A 51 16.94 -8.78 26.27
C TRP A 51 18.09 -8.84 27.29
N ARG A 52 17.98 -8.12 28.40
CA ARG A 52 18.95 -8.14 29.50
C ARG A 52 18.23 -8.20 30.85
N CYS A 53 18.84 -8.82 31.86
CA CYS A 53 18.31 -8.82 33.22
C CYS A 53 18.40 -7.42 33.83
N LYS A 54 17.42 -7.04 34.66
CA LYS A 54 17.49 -5.81 35.45
C LYS A 54 18.43 -6.03 36.64
N THR A 55 19.36 -5.11 36.85
CA THR A 55 20.40 -5.21 37.88
C THR A 55 19.92 -4.87 39.29
N SER A 56 18.67 -4.44 39.47
CA SER A 56 18.12 -3.89 40.71
C SER A 56 16.86 -4.64 41.19
N VAL A 57 16.84 -5.97 41.09
CA VAL A 57 15.70 -6.77 41.57
C VAL A 57 15.97 -7.21 42.99
N ASP A 58 14.99 -7.07 43.88
CA ASP A 58 15.01 -7.67 45.22
C ASP A 58 15.48 -9.14 45.14
N PRO A 59 16.39 -9.59 46.03
CA PRO A 59 16.92 -10.96 46.00
C PRO A 59 15.84 -12.05 46.02
N SER A 60 14.64 -11.73 46.53
CA SER A 60 13.48 -12.61 46.64
C SER A 60 12.65 -12.77 45.36
N LEU A 61 12.75 -11.87 44.38
CA LEU A 61 11.92 -11.88 43.15
C LEU A 61 12.68 -12.26 41.88
N SER A 62 14.00 -12.45 41.97
CA SER A 62 14.84 -12.74 40.80
C SER A 62 14.87 -14.24 40.50
N SER A 63 14.54 -14.61 39.26
CA SER A 63 14.65 -15.99 38.80
C SER A 63 16.12 -16.45 38.80
N SER A 64 16.36 -17.73 39.14
CA SER A 64 17.70 -18.36 39.18
C SER A 64 18.56 -18.12 37.92
N TRP A 65 17.94 -17.90 36.76
CA TRP A 65 18.62 -17.59 35.49
C TRP A 65 19.29 -16.20 35.45
N CYS A 66 18.70 -15.17 36.08
CA CYS A 66 19.33 -13.85 36.16
C CYS A 66 20.39 -13.79 37.27
N MET A 67 20.29 -14.62 38.31
CA MET A 67 21.27 -14.71 39.40
C MET A 67 22.48 -15.60 39.09
N ASN A 68 22.30 -16.75 38.43
CA ASN A 68 23.41 -17.64 38.08
C ASN A 68 24.42 -17.00 37.12
N ASN A 69 24.01 -15.96 36.38
CA ASN A 69 24.87 -15.21 35.48
C ASN A 69 25.57 -14.00 36.13
N THR A 70 25.07 -13.49 37.27
CA THR A 70 25.77 -12.46 38.05
C THR A 70 26.80 -13.07 39.00
N ALA A 71 26.58 -14.30 39.49
CA ALA A 71 27.50 -14.98 40.40
C ALA A 71 28.70 -15.69 39.71
N SER A 72 28.70 -15.80 38.37
CA SER A 72 29.70 -16.58 37.62
C SER A 72 30.52 -15.79 36.59
N SER A 73 30.69 -14.47 36.76
CA SER A 73 31.63 -13.72 35.91
C SER A 73 32.30 -12.55 36.62
N GLY A 74 33.47 -12.82 37.20
CA GLY A 74 34.56 -11.87 37.06
C GLY A 74 34.79 -11.63 35.56
N GLY A 75 34.58 -10.39 35.12
CA GLY A 75 35.01 -9.87 33.82
C GLY A 75 34.67 -10.69 32.57
N SER A 76 33.51 -10.46 31.96
CA SER A 76 33.40 -10.35 30.49
C SER A 76 31.97 -10.04 30.03
N ASN A 77 31.84 -8.98 29.24
CA ASN A 77 30.65 -8.58 28.49
C ASN A 77 30.21 -9.67 27.48
N LYS A 78 29.57 -10.76 27.95
CA LYS A 78 28.87 -11.68 27.05
C LYS A 78 27.50 -11.10 26.71
N ARG A 79 27.36 -10.59 25.48
CA ARG A 79 26.06 -10.36 24.83
C ARG A 79 25.32 -11.70 24.79
N GLN A 80 24.39 -11.91 25.73
CA GLN A 80 23.55 -13.10 25.75
C GLN A 80 22.48 -12.97 24.67
N SER A 81 22.85 -13.35 23.44
CA SER A 81 21.91 -13.71 22.40
C SER A 81 21.49 -15.18 22.59
N ALA A 82 20.19 -15.44 22.47
CA ALA A 82 19.58 -16.77 22.25
C ALA A 82 19.08 -17.61 23.45
N GLY A 83 18.69 -17.01 24.58
CA GLY A 83 17.83 -17.68 25.58
C GLY A 83 16.35 -17.28 25.42
N HIS A 84 15.41 -18.24 25.52
CA HIS A 84 13.97 -17.94 25.54
C HIS A 84 13.60 -17.18 26.83
N VAL A 85 13.02 -15.99 26.69
CA VAL A 85 12.47 -15.17 27.79
C VAL A 85 11.32 -15.88 28.54
N CYS A 86 10.83 -16.98 27.99
CA CYS A 86 9.68 -17.75 28.46
C CYS A 86 10.00 -18.49 29.75
N GLY A 87 9.47 -18.01 30.87
CA GLY A 87 9.69 -18.58 32.21
C GLY A 87 10.40 -17.65 33.19
N LEU A 88 10.89 -16.49 32.74
CA LEU A 88 11.40 -15.46 33.65
C LEU A 88 10.25 -14.72 34.35
N ALA A 89 10.46 -14.37 35.62
CA ALA A 89 9.51 -13.57 36.40
C ALA A 89 9.28 -12.20 35.74
N ALA A 90 8.02 -11.74 35.71
CA ALA A 90 7.69 -10.43 35.14
C ALA A 90 8.45 -9.31 35.88
N GLY A 91 9.12 -8.45 35.12
CA GLY A 91 9.93 -7.35 35.67
C GLY A 91 11.40 -7.66 35.95
N SER A 92 11.84 -8.92 35.88
CA SER A 92 13.25 -9.32 36.09
C SER A 92 14.18 -9.00 34.91
N TRP A 93 13.63 -8.62 33.76
CA TRP A 93 14.36 -8.38 32.52
C TRP A 93 13.75 -7.18 31.75
N GLU A 94 14.51 -6.68 30.78
CA GLU A 94 14.11 -5.60 29.88
C GLU A 94 14.66 -5.79 28.45
N TRP A 95 13.97 -5.24 27.46
CA TRP A 95 14.37 -5.31 26.06
C TRP A 95 15.56 -4.40 25.76
N ILE A 96 16.53 -4.90 24.98
CA ILE A 96 17.63 -4.11 24.44
C ILE A 96 17.04 -3.23 23.32
N GLY A 97 16.81 -1.94 23.62
CA GLY A 97 16.12 -0.98 22.74
C GLY A 97 14.82 -0.41 23.33
N GLY A 98 14.38 -0.91 24.49
CA GLY A 98 13.19 -0.43 25.19
C GLY A 98 11.88 -1.02 24.66
N ASN A 99 10.80 -0.81 25.42
CA ASN A 99 9.48 -1.38 25.14
C ASN A 99 8.77 -0.72 23.94
N SER A 100 9.18 0.48 23.55
CA SER A 100 8.55 1.26 22.46
C SER A 100 9.17 1.00 21.09
N ALA A 101 10.17 0.10 21.00
CA ALA A 101 10.88 -0.19 19.76
C ALA A 101 10.06 -1.04 18.78
N SER A 102 9.20 -1.93 19.28
CA SER A 102 8.36 -2.79 18.43
C SER A 102 7.05 -3.17 19.08
N THR A 103 6.06 -3.55 18.26
CA THR A 103 4.73 -4.00 18.69
C THR A 103 4.83 -5.20 19.64
N ILE A 104 5.80 -6.08 19.36
CA ILE A 104 6.10 -7.27 20.18
C ILE A 104 6.65 -6.86 21.54
N ALA A 105 7.53 -5.84 21.59
CA ALA A 105 8.12 -5.35 22.83
C ALA A 105 7.08 -4.61 23.70
N GLU A 106 6.18 -3.85 23.08
CA GLU A 106 5.19 -3.03 23.77
C GLU A 106 4.12 -3.87 24.48
N TRP A 107 3.59 -4.90 23.80
CA TRP A 107 2.54 -5.76 24.35
C TRP A 107 3.03 -7.14 24.80
N TYR A 108 4.35 -7.34 24.90
CA TYR A 108 4.97 -8.58 25.35
C TYR A 108 4.43 -9.82 24.61
N LEU A 109 4.41 -9.76 23.27
CA LEU A 109 3.84 -10.80 22.39
C LEU A 109 4.81 -11.97 22.17
N ILE A 110 5.33 -12.52 23.27
CA ILE A 110 6.28 -13.63 23.28
C ILE A 110 5.66 -14.88 23.90
N CYS A 111 6.35 -16.02 23.76
CA CYS A 111 5.98 -17.29 24.39
C CYS A 111 4.59 -17.76 23.96
N HIS A 112 3.66 -17.97 24.89
CA HIS A 112 2.29 -18.40 24.59
C HIS A 112 1.50 -17.38 23.75
N ARG A 113 1.87 -16.10 23.77
CA ARG A 113 1.20 -15.02 23.02
C ARG A 113 1.84 -14.71 21.67
N LYS A 114 2.81 -15.52 21.21
CA LYS A 114 3.52 -15.29 19.93
C LYS A 114 2.57 -15.25 18.72
N PHE A 115 1.50 -16.03 18.73
CA PHE A 115 0.52 -16.05 17.63
C PHE A 115 -0.20 -14.70 17.44
N LEU A 116 -0.36 -13.91 18.51
CA LEU A 116 -1.00 -12.59 18.45
C LEU A 116 -0.21 -11.59 17.60
N ALA A 117 1.10 -11.79 17.43
CA ALA A 117 1.93 -10.95 16.57
C ALA A 117 1.59 -11.10 15.08
N ALA A 118 1.03 -12.24 14.65
CA ALA A 118 0.65 -12.47 13.26
C ALA A 118 -0.78 -12.00 12.91
N ILE A 119 -1.65 -11.86 13.91
CA ILE A 119 -3.07 -11.48 13.73
C ILE A 119 -3.25 -10.15 12.97
N PRO A 120 -2.50 -9.07 13.27
CA PRO A 120 -2.69 -7.78 12.60
C PRO A 120 -2.47 -7.87 11.08
N THR A 121 -1.44 -8.58 10.64
CA THR A 121 -1.15 -8.80 9.20
C THR A 121 -2.23 -9.65 8.55
N SER A 122 -2.70 -10.71 9.20
CA SER A 122 -3.80 -11.53 8.69
C SER A 122 -5.10 -10.74 8.54
N LEU A 123 -5.44 -9.93 9.54
CA LEU A 123 -6.63 -9.07 9.51
C LEU A 123 -6.54 -7.99 8.43
N PHE A 124 -5.35 -7.44 8.18
CA PHE A 124 -5.11 -6.52 7.06
C PHE A 124 -5.46 -7.19 5.71
N ILE A 125 -5.01 -8.43 5.49
CA ILE A 125 -5.31 -9.18 4.25
C ILE A 125 -6.81 -9.48 4.15
N ILE A 126 -7.45 -9.93 5.23
CA ILE A 126 -8.90 -10.21 5.25
C ILE A 126 -9.68 -8.92 4.95
N GLY A 127 -9.33 -7.80 5.59
CA GLY A 127 -9.89 -6.48 5.30
C GLY A 127 -9.71 -6.11 3.83
N SER A 128 -8.53 -6.39 3.27
CA SER A 128 -8.22 -6.14 1.87
C SER A 128 -9.13 -6.91 0.91
N ILE A 129 -9.41 -8.18 1.19
CA ILE A 129 -10.31 -9.03 0.38
C ILE A 129 -11.75 -8.49 0.41
N ILE A 130 -12.25 -8.18 1.61
CA ILE A 130 -13.62 -7.66 1.80
C ILE A 130 -13.76 -6.29 1.12
N GLY A 131 -12.79 -5.41 1.30
CA GLY A 131 -12.76 -4.09 0.66
C GLY A 131 -12.72 -4.20 -0.86
N CYS A 132 -11.99 -5.17 -1.43
CA CYS A 132 -11.97 -5.39 -2.88
C CYS A 132 -13.36 -5.68 -3.46
N ALA A 133 -14.15 -6.52 -2.78
CA ALA A 133 -15.52 -6.82 -3.17
C ALA A 133 -16.45 -5.60 -3.02
N PHE A 134 -16.31 -4.86 -1.92
CA PHE A 134 -17.12 -3.67 -1.64
C PHE A 134 -16.83 -2.52 -2.60
N TYR A 135 -15.58 -2.09 -2.69
CA TYR A 135 -15.16 -1.00 -3.56
C TYR A 135 -15.31 -1.36 -5.03
N GLY A 136 -15.22 -2.63 -5.42
CA GLY A 136 -15.49 -3.06 -6.80
C GLY A 136 -16.92 -2.73 -7.24
N ARG A 137 -17.92 -3.10 -6.43
CA ARG A 137 -19.31 -2.70 -6.71
C ARG A 137 -19.48 -1.19 -6.64
N LEU A 138 -18.81 -0.52 -5.70
CA LEU A 138 -18.95 0.92 -5.51
C LEU A 138 -18.41 1.73 -6.70
N THR A 139 -17.27 1.34 -7.29
CA THR A 139 -16.72 1.98 -8.51
C THR A 139 -17.58 1.74 -9.74
N ASP A 140 -18.21 0.56 -9.80
CA ASP A 140 -18.99 0.14 -10.96
C ASP A 140 -20.41 0.71 -10.93
N VAL A 141 -20.91 1.15 -9.78
CA VAL A 141 -22.26 1.74 -9.66
C VAL A 141 -22.22 3.24 -9.41
N TRP A 142 -21.45 3.71 -8.43
CA TRP A 142 -21.62 5.04 -7.83
C TRP A 142 -20.42 5.98 -7.96
N LEU A 143 -19.20 5.49 -7.77
CA LEU A 143 -18.01 6.35 -7.66
C LEU A 143 -17.19 6.40 -8.95
N VAL A 144 -16.75 7.61 -9.27
CA VAL A 144 -15.71 7.86 -10.29
C VAL A 144 -14.37 7.35 -9.78
N ARG A 145 -13.54 6.74 -10.66
CA ARG A 145 -12.26 6.13 -10.29
C ARG A 145 -11.35 7.07 -9.47
N LYS A 146 -11.20 8.35 -9.85
CA LYS A 146 -10.43 9.34 -9.06
C LYS A 146 -11.03 9.63 -7.69
N LYS A 147 -12.36 9.68 -7.57
CA LYS A 147 -13.04 9.89 -6.28
C LYS A 147 -12.83 8.72 -5.34
N THR A 148 -12.87 7.49 -5.86
CA THR A 148 -12.53 6.29 -5.08
C THR A 148 -11.07 6.33 -4.65
N LEU A 149 -10.15 6.71 -5.53
CA LEU A 149 -8.73 6.87 -5.19
C LEU A 149 -8.53 7.88 -4.06
N LEU A 150 -9.16 9.04 -4.17
CA LEU A 150 -9.12 10.10 -3.16
C LEU A 150 -9.66 9.61 -1.81
N LEU A 151 -10.82 8.95 -1.82
CA LEU A 151 -11.43 8.39 -0.61
C LEU A 151 -10.52 7.33 0.03
N ALA A 152 -9.97 6.42 -0.78
CA ALA A 152 -9.05 5.38 -0.32
C ALA A 152 -7.81 5.99 0.34
N CYS A 153 -7.13 6.93 -0.31
CA CYS A 153 -5.94 7.58 0.27
C CYS A 153 -6.24 8.32 1.58
N ILE A 154 -7.39 9.01 1.70
CA ILE A 154 -7.80 9.68 2.94
C ILE A 154 -8.09 8.65 4.04
N LEU A 155 -8.81 7.58 3.73
CA LEU A 155 -9.12 6.53 4.70
C LEU A 155 -7.86 5.78 5.13
N THR A 156 -6.94 5.47 4.22
CA THR A 156 -5.65 4.85 4.55
C THR A 156 -4.82 5.79 5.43
N SER A 157 -4.71 7.08 5.09
CA SER A 157 -3.97 8.05 5.91
C SER A 157 -4.55 8.16 7.33
N THR A 158 -5.87 8.29 7.46
CA THR A 158 -6.54 8.42 8.76
C THR A 158 -6.42 7.15 9.60
N THR A 159 -6.65 5.98 9.01
CA THR A 159 -6.51 4.69 9.72
C THR A 159 -5.06 4.40 10.12
N THR A 160 -4.07 4.71 9.28
CA THR A 160 -2.64 4.60 9.62
C THR A 160 -2.25 5.55 10.75
N PHE A 161 -2.76 6.79 10.72
CA PHE A 161 -2.54 7.74 11.82
C PHE A 161 -3.17 7.25 13.13
N LEU A 162 -4.41 6.78 13.09
CA LEU A 162 -5.10 6.21 14.25
C LEU A 162 -4.37 4.98 14.80
N THR A 163 -3.75 4.16 13.93
CA THR A 163 -2.93 3.01 14.33
C THR A 163 -1.77 3.43 15.25
N SER A 164 -1.20 4.62 15.04
CA SER A 164 -0.15 5.16 15.91
C SER A 164 -0.62 5.51 17.33
N LEU A 165 -1.93 5.68 17.52
CA LEU A 165 -2.56 6.04 18.80
C LEU A 165 -3.19 4.83 19.50
N ALA A 166 -3.05 3.62 18.95
CA ALA A 166 -3.67 2.43 19.49
C ALA A 166 -3.20 2.15 20.93
N PRO A 167 -4.11 2.09 21.91
CA PRO A 167 -3.75 1.85 23.31
C PRO A 167 -3.54 0.36 23.62
N ASN A 168 -4.13 -0.53 22.82
CA ASN A 168 -4.11 -1.97 23.04
C ASN A 168 -3.99 -2.73 21.70
N ILE A 169 -3.58 -4.01 21.79
CA ILE A 169 -3.40 -4.89 20.63
C ILE A 169 -4.70 -5.08 19.83
N TRP A 170 -5.87 -5.11 20.48
CA TRP A 170 -7.15 -5.33 19.80
C TRP A 170 -7.58 -4.13 18.95
N ALA A 171 -7.40 -2.90 19.46
CA ALA A 171 -7.61 -1.68 18.69
C ALA A 171 -6.62 -1.60 17.53
N TYR A 172 -5.36 -1.97 17.75
CA TYR A 172 -4.37 -2.07 16.68
C TYR A 172 -4.81 -3.06 15.59
N CYS A 173 -5.25 -4.26 15.96
CA CYS A 173 -5.80 -5.26 15.03
C CYS A 173 -7.00 -4.73 14.23
N LEU A 174 -7.95 -4.05 14.88
CA LEU A 174 -9.12 -3.47 14.22
C LEU A 174 -8.74 -2.35 13.25
N LEU A 175 -7.79 -1.49 13.64
CA LEU A 175 -7.30 -0.42 12.80
C LEU A 175 -6.52 -0.96 11.60
N ARG A 176 -5.77 -2.05 11.76
CA ARG A 176 -5.12 -2.77 10.65
C ARG A 176 -6.13 -3.39 9.69
N PHE A 177 -7.20 -3.99 10.20
CA PHE A 177 -8.31 -4.45 9.37
C PHE A 177 -8.92 -3.30 8.56
N ALA A 178 -9.23 -2.17 9.23
CA ALA A 178 -9.80 -0.99 8.58
C ALA A 178 -8.85 -0.38 7.53
N ASN A 179 -7.55 -0.38 7.81
CA ASN A 179 -6.52 0.08 6.87
C ASN A 179 -6.47 -0.82 5.62
N GLY A 180 -6.47 -2.15 5.80
CA GLY A 180 -6.55 -3.09 4.69
C GLY A 180 -7.82 -2.92 3.85
N PHE A 181 -8.96 -2.72 4.50
CA PHE A 181 -10.23 -2.44 3.81
C PHE A 181 -10.18 -1.14 2.99
N ALA A 182 -9.66 -0.05 3.57
CA ALA A 182 -9.51 1.24 2.88
C ALA A 182 -8.58 1.16 1.67
N HIS A 183 -7.53 0.34 1.79
CA HIS A 183 -6.47 0.18 0.82
C HIS A 183 -6.86 -0.61 -0.44
N SER A 184 -7.77 -1.58 -0.31
CA SER A 184 -8.04 -2.65 -1.27
C SER A 184 -8.11 -2.29 -2.76
N ARG A 185 -8.65 -1.12 -3.12
CA ARG A 185 -8.92 -0.75 -4.53
C ARG A 185 -7.90 0.25 -5.09
N ASN A 186 -6.97 0.74 -4.27
CA ASN A 186 -6.00 1.76 -4.66
C ASN A 186 -5.14 1.31 -5.86
N GLU A 187 -4.52 0.13 -5.77
CA GLU A 187 -3.64 -0.45 -6.80
C GLU A 187 -4.33 -0.57 -8.16
N ILE A 188 -5.52 -1.19 -8.18
CA ILE A 188 -6.29 -1.45 -9.40
C ILE A 188 -6.76 -0.14 -10.03
N CYS A 189 -7.22 0.82 -9.22
CA CYS A 189 -7.63 2.13 -9.72
C CYS A 189 -6.45 2.88 -10.36
N CYS A 190 -5.28 2.86 -9.72
CA CYS A 190 -4.06 3.48 -10.27
C CYS A 190 -3.63 2.82 -11.58
N LEU A 191 -3.56 1.49 -11.63
CA LEU A 191 -3.14 0.76 -12.83
C LEU A 191 -4.06 1.05 -14.01
N VAL A 192 -5.38 1.03 -13.78
CA VAL A 192 -6.35 1.28 -14.85
C VAL A 192 -6.28 2.74 -15.32
N LEU A 193 -6.18 3.71 -14.39
CA LEU A 193 -6.10 5.12 -14.74
C LEU A 193 -4.81 5.44 -15.53
N SER A 194 -3.68 4.82 -15.19
CA SER A 194 -2.43 4.98 -15.92
C SER A 194 -2.45 4.30 -17.30
N THR A 195 -3.09 3.14 -17.43
CA THR A 195 -3.13 2.39 -18.71
C THR A 195 -4.18 2.89 -19.69
N GLU A 196 -5.22 3.59 -19.23
CA GLU A 196 -6.28 4.13 -20.08
C GLU A 196 -5.91 5.45 -20.78
N VAL A 197 -4.87 6.15 -20.32
CA VAL A 197 -4.39 7.41 -20.94
C VAL A 197 -3.32 7.19 -22.02
N VAL A 198 -2.74 5.99 -22.09
CA VAL A 198 -1.69 5.62 -23.06
C VAL A 198 -2.24 4.69 -24.13
N GLY A 199 -1.58 4.66 -25.30
CA GLY A 199 -1.90 3.71 -26.35
C GLY A 199 -1.60 2.26 -25.96
N ARG A 200 -2.25 1.29 -26.62
CA ARG A 200 -2.18 -0.16 -26.30
C ARG A 200 -0.75 -0.70 -26.25
N LYS A 201 0.13 -0.21 -27.12
CA LYS A 201 1.55 -0.60 -27.18
C LYS A 201 2.34 -0.32 -25.89
N TRP A 202 1.98 0.72 -25.14
CA TRP A 202 2.74 1.20 -23.97
C TRP A 202 2.17 0.74 -22.62
N GLN A 203 1.00 0.09 -22.62
CA GLN A 203 0.31 -0.34 -21.39
C GLN A 203 1.16 -1.27 -20.51
N GLY A 204 1.93 -2.17 -21.12
CA GLY A 204 2.84 -3.06 -20.38
C GLY A 204 3.94 -2.30 -19.64
N GLN A 205 4.51 -1.25 -20.26
CA GLN A 205 5.55 -0.44 -19.62
C GLN A 205 5.00 0.43 -18.49
N VAL A 206 3.77 0.93 -18.63
CA VAL A 206 3.07 1.67 -17.58
C VAL A 206 2.86 0.84 -16.32
N GLY A 207 2.53 -0.45 -16.49
CA GLY A 207 2.50 -1.39 -15.37
C GLY A 207 3.85 -1.50 -14.68
N GLN A 208 4.94 -1.59 -15.45
CA GLN A 208 6.29 -1.67 -14.91
C GLN A 208 6.70 -0.44 -14.09
N TYR A 209 6.35 0.77 -14.53
CA TYR A 209 6.61 1.99 -13.75
C TYR A 209 5.92 1.93 -12.39
N SER A 210 4.69 1.42 -12.33
CA SER A 210 3.94 1.29 -11.08
C SER A 210 4.63 0.34 -10.09
N PHE A 211 5.12 -0.81 -10.57
CA PHE A 211 5.92 -1.73 -9.75
C PHE A 211 7.26 -1.12 -9.32
N PHE A 212 7.89 -0.31 -10.16
CA PHE A 212 9.11 0.41 -9.77
C PHE A 212 8.85 1.34 -8.57
N PHE A 213 7.75 2.11 -8.60
CA PHE A 213 7.36 2.96 -7.45
C PHE A 213 7.01 2.14 -6.21
N PHE A 214 6.40 0.97 -6.37
CA PHE A 214 6.20 0.04 -5.26
C PHE A 214 7.54 -0.37 -4.61
N THR A 215 8.54 -0.74 -5.43
CA THR A 215 9.88 -1.08 -4.94
C THR A 215 10.53 0.10 -4.24
N VAL A 216 10.40 1.32 -4.75
CA VAL A 216 10.88 2.54 -4.08
C VAL A 216 10.22 2.72 -2.70
N GLY A 217 8.91 2.50 -2.60
CA GLY A 217 8.18 2.53 -1.33
C GLY A 217 8.71 1.50 -0.34
N PHE A 218 8.90 0.26 -0.77
CA PHE A 218 9.50 -0.78 0.05
C PHE A 218 10.91 -0.42 0.53
N LEU A 219 11.77 0.03 -0.39
CA LEU A 219 13.16 0.39 -0.08
C LEU A 219 13.25 1.61 0.85
N SER A 220 12.24 2.48 0.88
CA SER A 220 12.18 3.60 1.82
C SER A 220 11.93 3.18 3.28
N LEU A 221 11.27 2.04 3.52
CA LEU A 221 10.91 1.60 4.87
C LEU A 221 12.12 1.36 5.78
N PRO A 222 13.21 0.67 5.36
CA PRO A 222 14.43 0.56 6.17
C PRO A 222 15.03 1.91 6.57
N PHE A 223 15.05 2.90 5.68
CA PHE A 223 15.60 4.22 5.99
C PHE A 223 14.78 4.93 7.07
N ILE A 224 13.45 4.86 6.97
CA ILE A 224 12.55 5.45 7.98
C ILE A 224 12.68 4.66 9.30
N ALA A 225 12.67 3.32 9.24
CA ALA A 225 12.79 2.44 10.41
C ALA A 225 14.10 2.66 11.17
N TYR A 226 15.20 2.97 10.47
CA TYR A 226 16.47 3.32 11.10
C TYR A 226 16.35 4.59 11.94
N HIS A 227 15.66 5.62 11.44
CA HIS A 227 15.43 6.88 12.16
C HIS A 227 14.42 6.74 13.31
N THR A 228 13.43 5.86 13.18
CA THR A 228 12.35 5.71 14.19
C THR A 228 12.54 4.51 15.13
N ARG A 229 13.75 3.97 15.22
CA ARG A 229 14.04 2.70 15.92
C ARG A 229 13.62 2.66 17.40
N THR A 230 13.62 3.81 18.06
CA THR A 230 13.28 3.93 19.50
C THR A 230 11.78 4.05 19.76
N TYR A 231 11.02 4.52 18.76
CA TYR A 231 9.62 4.87 18.94
C TYR A 231 8.78 4.50 17.72
N LEU A 232 8.21 3.31 17.79
CA LEU A 232 7.35 2.76 16.74
C LEU A 232 6.22 3.69 16.30
N ARG A 233 5.60 4.41 17.24
CA ARG A 233 4.45 5.28 16.97
C ARG A 233 4.81 6.47 16.06
N TYR A 234 6.07 6.92 16.03
CA TYR A 234 6.48 7.95 15.06
C TYR A 234 6.57 7.38 13.64
N PHE A 235 6.86 6.09 13.50
CA PHE A 235 6.94 5.46 12.18
C PHE A 235 5.59 5.52 11.43
N TYR A 236 4.50 5.15 12.10
CA TYR A 236 3.14 5.26 11.55
C TYR A 236 2.73 6.70 11.26
N ARG A 237 3.13 7.65 12.12
CA ARG A 237 2.85 9.08 11.89
C ARG A 237 3.54 9.57 10.63
N ILE A 238 4.82 9.24 10.43
CA ILE A 238 5.56 9.60 9.22
C ILE A 238 4.90 8.98 7.97
N ILE A 239 4.50 7.71 7.99
CA ILE A 239 3.88 7.04 6.83
C ILE A 239 2.48 7.59 6.52
N SER A 240 1.74 8.08 7.53
CA SER A 240 0.39 8.61 7.33
C SER A 240 0.34 9.96 6.60
N LEU A 241 1.42 10.75 6.63
CA LEU A 241 1.46 12.11 6.06
C LEU A 241 1.57 12.15 4.52
N PRO A 242 2.49 11.42 3.87
CA PRO A 242 2.66 11.48 2.42
C PRO A 242 1.40 11.18 1.57
N PRO A 243 0.55 10.19 1.91
CA PRO A 243 -0.70 9.95 1.18
C PRO A 243 -1.66 11.14 1.23
N LEU A 244 -1.70 11.86 2.36
CA LEU A 244 -2.54 13.04 2.51
C LEU A 244 -2.03 14.20 1.66
N VAL A 245 -0.72 14.45 1.69
CA VAL A 245 -0.07 15.44 0.82
C VAL A 245 -0.31 15.13 -0.66
N TYR A 246 -0.20 13.85 -1.06
CA TYR A 246 -0.51 13.40 -2.41
C TYR A 246 -1.94 13.72 -2.84
N VAL A 247 -2.93 13.47 -1.96
CA VAL A 247 -4.34 13.78 -2.25
C VAL A 247 -4.57 15.26 -2.47
N PHE A 248 -3.96 16.14 -1.67
CA PHE A 248 -4.18 17.58 -1.78
C PHE A 248 -3.41 18.22 -2.94
N LEU A 249 -2.18 17.78 -3.21
CA LEU A 249 -1.31 18.43 -4.20
C LEU A 249 -1.39 17.78 -5.59
N LEU A 250 -1.45 16.45 -5.66
CA LEU A 250 -1.18 15.71 -6.89
C LEU A 250 -2.46 15.16 -7.53
N VAL A 251 -3.41 14.66 -6.75
CA VAL A 251 -4.69 14.15 -7.29
C VAL A 251 -5.51 15.19 -8.09
N PRO A 252 -5.56 16.49 -7.73
CA PRO A 252 -6.29 17.48 -8.53
C PRO A 252 -5.80 17.58 -9.97
N LEU A 253 -4.50 17.39 -10.20
CA LEU A 253 -3.85 17.46 -11.51
C LEU A 253 -4.16 16.23 -12.40
N VAL A 254 -4.57 15.11 -11.80
CA VAL A 254 -4.88 13.88 -12.52
C VAL A 254 -6.20 14.02 -13.30
N LEU A 255 -6.16 13.78 -14.62
CA LEU A 255 -7.37 13.72 -15.44
C LEU A 255 -8.06 12.36 -15.31
N GLU A 256 -9.38 12.37 -15.44
CA GLU A 256 -10.18 11.15 -15.40
C GLU A 256 -9.98 10.28 -16.63
N SER A 257 -10.34 9.00 -16.49
CA SER A 257 -10.34 8.07 -17.60
C SER A 257 -11.40 8.43 -18.66
N PRO A 258 -11.00 8.65 -19.93
CA PRO A 258 -11.95 8.90 -21.01
C PRO A 258 -12.83 7.67 -21.30
N ARG A 259 -12.29 6.44 -21.13
CA ARG A 259 -13.05 5.20 -21.36
C ARG A 259 -14.15 5.01 -20.33
N TRP A 260 -13.87 5.26 -19.05
CA TRP A 260 -14.89 5.17 -18.00
C TRP A 260 -16.01 6.18 -18.22
N LEU A 261 -15.66 7.42 -18.62
CA LEU A 261 -16.65 8.46 -18.93
C LEU A 261 -17.58 8.05 -20.07
N LEU A 262 -17.05 7.40 -21.11
CA LEU A 262 -17.87 6.87 -22.21
C LEU A 262 -18.81 5.75 -21.78
N VAL A 263 -18.33 4.78 -20.99
CA VAL A 263 -19.17 3.69 -20.48
C VAL A 263 -20.32 4.23 -19.61
N ARG A 264 -20.13 5.39 -18.97
CA ARG A 264 -21.16 6.09 -18.19
C ARG A 264 -22.06 7.01 -19.01
N GLY A 265 -21.91 7.06 -20.33
CA GLY A 265 -22.68 7.93 -21.21
C GLY A 265 -22.28 9.41 -21.14
N LYS A 266 -21.18 9.75 -20.45
CA LYS A 266 -20.65 11.12 -20.32
C LYS A 266 -19.74 11.47 -21.50
N ASN A 267 -20.29 11.40 -22.71
CA ASN A 267 -19.50 11.53 -23.95
C ASN A 267 -18.82 12.91 -24.09
N LYS A 268 -19.48 13.98 -23.63
CA LYS A 268 -18.93 15.35 -23.66
C LYS A 268 -17.68 15.48 -22.78
N GLU A 269 -17.76 15.01 -21.53
CA GLU A 269 -16.64 15.01 -20.58
C GLU A 269 -15.47 14.16 -21.11
N ALA A 270 -15.75 13.00 -21.72
CA ALA A 270 -14.72 12.16 -22.32
C ALA A 270 -13.98 12.87 -23.46
N LEU A 271 -14.71 13.57 -24.32
CA LEU A 271 -14.13 14.34 -25.43
C LEU A 271 -13.28 15.50 -24.90
N GLU A 272 -13.74 16.21 -23.88
CA GLU A 272 -12.99 17.30 -23.23
C GLU A 272 -11.66 16.82 -22.65
N VAL A 273 -11.64 15.65 -21.99
CA VAL A 273 -10.40 15.05 -21.47
C VAL A 273 -9.43 14.72 -22.61
N LEU A 274 -9.91 14.06 -23.67
CA LEU A 274 -9.07 13.74 -24.83
C LEU A 274 -8.56 15.02 -25.52
N GLN A 275 -9.39 16.07 -25.61
CA GLN A 275 -9.00 17.36 -26.17
C GLN A 275 -7.92 18.04 -25.32
N LYS A 276 -7.98 17.95 -23.99
CA LYS A 276 -6.91 18.46 -23.11
C LYS A 276 -5.59 17.75 -23.40
N PHE A 277 -5.59 16.42 -23.50
CA PHE A 277 -4.37 15.68 -23.85
C PHE A 277 -3.84 16.01 -25.24
N ALA A 278 -4.72 16.13 -26.24
CA ALA A 278 -4.32 16.53 -27.60
C ALA A 278 -3.68 17.93 -27.59
N ARG A 279 -4.30 18.91 -26.90
CA ARG A 279 -3.78 20.27 -26.77
C ARG A 279 -2.42 20.31 -26.07
N TRP A 280 -2.24 19.55 -25.00
CA TRP A 280 -0.95 19.46 -24.30
C TRP A 280 0.14 18.80 -25.16
N ASN A 281 -0.23 17.93 -26.09
CA ASN A 281 0.67 17.35 -27.09
C ASN A 281 0.85 18.24 -28.34
N GLY A 282 0.31 19.47 -28.34
CA GLY A 282 0.38 20.39 -29.49
C GLY A 282 -0.47 19.96 -30.70
N LYS A 283 -1.40 19.02 -30.52
CA LYS A 283 -2.27 18.48 -31.57
C LYS A 283 -3.67 19.08 -31.49
N LYS A 284 -4.36 19.15 -32.62
CA LYS A 284 -5.77 19.55 -32.72
C LYS A 284 -6.62 18.35 -33.09
N MET A 285 -7.68 18.11 -32.31
CA MET A 285 -8.71 17.15 -32.67
C MET A 285 -9.83 17.84 -33.46
N PRO A 286 -10.41 17.19 -34.48
CA PRO A 286 -11.61 17.69 -35.14
C PRO A 286 -12.84 17.60 -34.22
N ASP A 287 -13.72 18.60 -34.29
CA ASP A 287 -14.89 18.71 -33.40
C ASP A 287 -16.02 17.71 -33.72
N ASN A 288 -15.94 17.00 -34.85
CA ASN A 288 -16.99 16.12 -35.40
C ASN A 288 -16.79 14.63 -35.05
N ILE A 289 -16.09 14.33 -33.96
CA ILE A 289 -15.80 12.95 -33.53
C ILE A 289 -16.94 12.45 -32.64
N VAL A 290 -17.52 11.31 -33.02
CA VAL A 290 -18.44 10.54 -32.19
C VAL A 290 -17.67 9.33 -31.66
N LEU A 291 -17.56 9.25 -30.33
CA LEU A 291 -16.87 8.17 -29.65
C LEU A 291 -17.81 6.97 -29.52
N ILE A 292 -17.39 5.81 -30.02
CA ILE A 292 -18.16 4.57 -29.92
C ILE A 292 -17.56 3.68 -28.84
N ILE A 293 -18.42 3.04 -28.06
CA ILE A 293 -18.05 1.92 -27.21
C ILE A 293 -18.07 0.67 -28.09
N PRO A 294 -16.96 -0.08 -28.25
CA PRO A 294 -16.99 -1.31 -29.03
C PRO A 294 -18.09 -2.24 -28.49
N SER A 295 -18.99 -2.69 -29.38
CA SER A 295 -20.23 -3.42 -29.11
C SER A 295 -20.06 -4.83 -28.53
N GLN A 296 -18.85 -5.21 -28.09
CA GLN A 296 -18.56 -6.50 -27.44
C GLN A 296 -18.33 -6.40 -25.91
N ALA A 297 -18.59 -5.25 -25.29
CA ALA A 297 -18.41 -5.07 -23.84
C ALA A 297 -19.72 -5.17 -23.04
N THR A 298 -20.62 -6.10 -23.38
CA THR A 298 -21.76 -6.46 -22.52
C THR A 298 -21.30 -7.39 -21.40
N THR A 299 -20.44 -6.90 -20.50
CA THR A 299 -20.27 -7.32 -19.08
C THR A 299 -19.00 -6.65 -18.50
N GLY A 300 -19.16 -5.43 -17.98
CA GLY A 300 -18.09 -4.58 -17.47
C GLY A 300 -17.36 -5.05 -16.20
N ALA A 301 -17.60 -6.27 -15.70
CA ALA A 301 -16.96 -6.77 -14.47
C ALA A 301 -15.93 -7.89 -14.70
N SER A 302 -15.99 -8.57 -15.85
CA SER A 302 -15.15 -9.75 -16.08
C SER A 302 -13.84 -9.42 -16.80
N ILE A 303 -13.74 -8.30 -17.52
CA ILE A 303 -12.62 -8.06 -18.43
C ILE A 303 -11.29 -7.78 -17.71
N VAL A 304 -11.27 -7.04 -16.59
CA VAL A 304 -10.01 -6.78 -15.86
C VAL A 304 -9.53 -8.04 -15.11
N TYR A 305 -10.46 -8.79 -14.51
CA TYR A 305 -10.16 -10.07 -13.87
C TYR A 305 -9.71 -11.11 -14.91
N ILE A 306 -10.38 -11.17 -16.06
CA ILE A 306 -10.00 -12.04 -17.18
C ILE A 306 -8.66 -11.60 -17.77
N GLN A 307 -8.38 -10.31 -17.98
CA GLN A 307 -7.09 -9.83 -18.51
C GLN A 307 -5.94 -10.12 -17.57
N MET A 308 -6.14 -9.95 -16.26
CA MET A 308 -5.11 -10.27 -15.26
C MET A 308 -4.88 -11.79 -15.17
N ILE A 309 -5.95 -12.60 -15.21
CA ILE A 309 -5.84 -14.07 -15.30
C ILE A 309 -5.19 -14.50 -16.63
N TYR A 310 -5.50 -13.84 -17.75
CA TYR A 310 -4.91 -14.13 -19.06
C TYR A 310 -3.44 -13.77 -19.10
N LEU A 311 -3.04 -12.65 -18.51
CA LEU A 311 -1.64 -12.24 -18.36
C LEU A 311 -0.86 -13.20 -17.47
N ILE A 312 -1.42 -13.63 -16.34
CA ILE A 312 -0.82 -14.62 -15.45
C ILE A 312 -0.69 -15.97 -16.17
N ARG A 313 -1.74 -16.41 -16.87
CA ARG A 313 -1.73 -17.66 -17.66
C ARG A 313 -0.73 -17.60 -18.82
N HIS A 314 -0.62 -16.45 -19.51
CA HIS A 314 0.32 -16.27 -20.60
C HIS A 314 1.77 -16.18 -20.10
N CYS A 315 2.04 -15.61 -18.93
CA CYS A 315 3.35 -15.68 -18.29
C CYS A 315 3.71 -17.10 -17.84
N LEU A 316 2.76 -17.84 -17.25
CA LEU A 316 2.99 -19.23 -16.83
C LEU A 316 3.24 -20.17 -18.01
N VAL A 317 2.48 -20.04 -19.10
CA VAL A 317 2.68 -20.85 -20.32
C VAL A 317 4.04 -20.56 -20.98
N LYS A 318 4.52 -19.31 -20.91
CA LYS A 318 5.83 -18.92 -21.45
C LYS A 318 7.02 -19.31 -20.56
N GLN A 319 6.76 -19.80 -19.35
CA GLN A 319 7.77 -20.37 -18.43
C GLN A 319 7.79 -21.91 -18.46
N LEU A 320 6.77 -22.53 -19.05
CA LEU A 320 6.61 -23.99 -19.17
C LEU A 320 6.98 -24.55 -20.55
N ASN A 321 7.34 -23.69 -21.51
CA ASN A 321 7.94 -24.01 -22.81
C ASN A 321 9.29 -23.33 -22.92
#